data_AF-A0A6P7FPS4-F1
#
_entry.id   AF-A0A6P7FPS4-F1
#
_cell.length_a   1.000
_cell.length_b   1.000
_cell.length_c   1.000
_cell.angle_alpha   90.00
_cell.angle_beta   90.00
_cell.angle_gamma   90.00
#
_symmetry.space_group_name_H-M   'P 1'
#
loop_
_entity.id
_entity.type
_entity.pdbx_description
1 polymer ?
#
loop_
_entity_poly.entity_id
_entity_poly.type
_entity_poly.pdbx_seq_one_letter_code
_entity_poly.pdbx_strand_id
1 'polypeptide(L)'
;MFAKNIILMALSLYLSLQPTYGEDYAKEVQESFGLETIPTLKLYHRGKKSYYMGNIFKGNLLQAEQFCRYHGMNLVNIESKEEHNTLQKIIVETRSVGAGSADYMLTSFTRIPDGKYVSLTSGKTLTYLNWHKTQPNGGSEVYWSTLRRI
;
A
#
# COMPACT_ATOMS: atom_id res chain seq x y z
N MET A 1 -47.71 -24.84 -1.82
CA MET A 1 -46.88 -24.61 -0.61
C MET A 1 -45.48 -25.23 -0.76
N PHE A 2 -45.39 -26.46 -1.29
CA PHE A 2 -44.12 -27.22 -1.45
C PHE A 2 -43.06 -26.54 -2.34
N ALA A 3 -43.44 -25.99 -3.50
CA ALA A 3 -42.49 -25.37 -4.44
C ALA A 3 -41.79 -24.10 -3.87
N LYS A 4 -42.47 -23.35 -3.00
CA LYS A 4 -41.91 -22.15 -2.35
C LYS A 4 -40.77 -22.52 -1.40
N ASN A 5 -40.91 -23.62 -0.67
CA ASN A 5 -39.88 -24.11 0.25
C ASN A 5 -38.66 -24.65 -0.49
N ILE A 6 -38.85 -25.30 -1.64
CA ILE A 6 -37.75 -25.78 -2.49
C ILE A 6 -36.94 -24.58 -3.04
N ILE A 7 -37.61 -23.53 -3.50
CA ILE A 7 -36.94 -22.32 -4.01
C ILE A 7 -36.16 -21.60 -2.90
N LEU A 8 -36.74 -21.49 -1.70
CA LEU A 8 -36.06 -20.90 -0.54
C LEU A 8 -34.82 -21.71 -0.13
N MET A 9 -34.90 -23.04 -0.12
CA MET A 9 -33.78 -23.93 0.18
C MET A 9 -32.67 -23.82 -0.88
N ALA A 10 -33.03 -23.72 -2.16
CA ALA A 10 -32.08 -23.53 -3.25
C ALA A 10 -31.38 -22.17 -3.17
N LEU A 11 -32.11 -21.10 -2.83
CA LEU A 11 -31.55 -19.76 -2.63
C LEU A 11 -30.60 -19.71 -1.42
N SER A 12 -30.95 -20.34 -0.29
CA SER A 12 -30.05 -20.40 0.86
C SER A 12 -28.78 -21.19 0.56
N LEU A 13 -28.91 -22.32 -0.16
CA LEU A 13 -27.75 -23.11 -0.55
C LEU A 13 -26.86 -22.35 -1.53
N TYR A 14 -27.47 -21.66 -2.51
CA TYR A 14 -26.76 -20.80 -3.45
C TYR A 14 -26.01 -19.67 -2.74
N LEU A 15 -26.66 -18.96 -1.81
CA LEU A 15 -26.02 -17.91 -1.01
C LEU A 15 -24.88 -18.46 -0.14
N SER A 16 -25.01 -19.67 0.42
CA SER A 16 -23.93 -20.32 1.19
C SER A 16 -22.78 -20.86 0.35
N LEU A 17 -23.00 -21.06 -0.96
CA LEU A 17 -22.00 -21.52 -1.92
C LEU A 17 -21.32 -20.36 -2.65
N GLN A 18 -21.81 -19.13 -2.50
CA GLN A 18 -21.09 -17.96 -2.98
C GLN A 18 -19.85 -17.78 -2.10
N PRO A 19 -18.63 -17.79 -2.68
CA PRO A 19 -17.44 -17.38 -1.95
C PRO A 19 -17.69 -15.98 -1.37
N THR A 20 -17.39 -15.80 -0.09
CA THR A 20 -17.30 -14.47 0.51
C THR A 20 -16.07 -13.80 -0.09
N TYR A 21 -16.21 -13.23 -1.29
CA TYR A 21 -15.12 -12.64 -2.07
C TYR A 21 -14.21 -11.70 -1.24
N GLY A 22 -14.78 -11.02 -0.23
CA GLY A 22 -14.02 -10.19 0.70
C GLY A 22 -13.18 -10.93 1.75
N GLU A 23 -13.63 -12.09 2.25
CA GLU A 23 -12.87 -12.87 3.22
C GLU A 23 -11.71 -13.63 2.55
N ASP A 24 -11.95 -14.21 1.37
CA ASP A 24 -10.91 -14.87 0.58
C ASP A 24 -9.78 -13.89 0.22
N TYR A 25 -10.14 -12.67 -0.20
CA TYR A 25 -9.17 -11.62 -0.51
C TYR A 25 -8.39 -11.14 0.73
N ALA A 26 -9.04 -11.02 1.89
CA ALA A 26 -8.37 -10.65 3.14
C ALA A 26 -7.37 -11.72 3.59
N LYS A 27 -7.73 -13.00 3.45
CA LYS A 27 -6.85 -14.13 3.77
C LYS A 27 -5.65 -14.23 2.83
N GLU A 28 -5.88 -14.04 1.52
CA GLU A 28 -4.79 -13.97 0.53
C GLU A 28 -3.80 -12.84 0.85
N VAL A 29 -4.30 -11.66 1.24
CA VAL A 29 -3.48 -10.53 1.69
C VAL A 29 -2.69 -10.91 2.95
N GLN A 30 -3.33 -11.46 3.98
CA GLN A 30 -2.66 -11.89 5.21
C GLN A 30 -1.52 -12.88 4.93
N GLU A 31 -1.78 -13.90 4.13
CA GLU A 31 -0.80 -14.92 3.74
C GLU A 31 0.36 -14.30 2.92
N SER A 32 0.06 -13.41 1.97
CA SER A 32 1.06 -12.73 1.13
C SER A 32 2.05 -11.87 1.94
N PHE A 33 1.58 -11.29 3.05
CA PHE A 33 2.37 -10.41 3.91
C PHE A 33 2.87 -11.06 5.21
N GLY A 34 2.51 -12.33 5.48
CA GLY A 34 2.84 -13.00 6.73
C GLY A 34 2.23 -12.33 7.96
N LEU A 35 1.04 -11.73 7.83
CA LEU A 35 0.37 -11.00 8.89
C LEU A 35 -0.61 -11.92 9.63
N GLU A 36 -0.50 -12.01 10.97
CA GLU A 36 -1.48 -12.75 11.79
C GLU A 36 -2.87 -12.09 11.77
N THR A 37 -2.90 -10.75 11.76
CA THR A 37 -4.12 -9.94 11.62
C THR A 37 -3.84 -8.70 10.80
N ILE A 38 -4.87 -8.16 10.15
CA ILE A 38 -4.73 -6.89 9.42
C ILE A 38 -4.66 -5.74 10.44
N PRO A 39 -3.57 -4.94 10.45
CA PRO A 39 -3.40 -3.92 11.46
C PRO A 39 -4.34 -2.74 11.24
N THR A 40 -4.80 -2.14 12.34
CA THR A 40 -5.42 -0.81 12.29
C THR A 40 -4.36 0.24 11.95
N LEU A 41 -4.58 0.98 10.88
CA LEU A 41 -3.63 1.99 10.40
C LEU A 41 -3.76 3.30 11.17
N LYS A 42 -2.69 3.74 11.84
CA LYS A 42 -2.60 5.10 12.40
C LYS A 42 -2.35 6.11 11.28
N LEU A 43 -3.32 6.98 11.02
CA LEU A 43 -3.26 7.95 9.94
C LEU A 43 -2.74 9.31 10.42
N TYR A 44 -1.89 9.93 9.61
CA TYR A 44 -1.39 11.29 9.76
C TYR A 44 -2.04 12.19 8.71
N HIS A 45 -2.67 13.28 9.14
CA HIS A 45 -3.45 14.13 8.24
C HIS A 45 -2.67 15.39 7.87
N ARG A 46 -2.69 15.77 6.59
CA ARG A 46 -2.20 17.07 6.12
C ARG A 46 -3.05 17.58 4.97
N GLY A 47 -3.79 18.66 5.24
CA GLY A 47 -4.75 19.21 4.29
C GLY A 47 -5.81 18.16 3.95
N LYS A 48 -5.95 17.85 2.67
CA LYS A 48 -6.89 16.82 2.18
C LYS A 48 -6.32 15.40 2.19
N LYS A 49 -4.99 15.24 2.34
CA LYS A 49 -4.31 13.94 2.25
C LYS A 49 -4.16 13.32 3.64
N SER A 50 -4.23 11.99 3.71
CA SER A 50 -3.91 11.22 4.92
C SER A 50 -2.82 10.19 4.62
N TYR A 51 -1.92 9.96 5.56
CA TYR A 51 -0.76 9.10 5.36
C TYR A 51 -0.67 8.04 6.43
N TYR A 52 -0.20 6.86 6.06
CA TYR A 52 0.23 5.84 7.00
C TYR A 52 1.70 5.52 6.74
N MET A 53 2.47 5.44 7.81
CA MET A 53 3.88 5.06 7.78
C MET A 53 4.06 3.93 8.77
N GLY A 54 4.47 2.77 8.29
CA GLY A 54 4.65 1.61 9.14
C GLY A 54 5.63 0.61 8.56
N ASN A 55 6.34 -0.04 9.47
CA ASN A 55 7.17 -1.19 9.20
C ASN A 55 6.39 -2.43 9.70
N ILE A 56 5.42 -2.88 8.90
CA ILE A 56 4.50 -3.99 9.25
C ILE A 56 4.77 -5.27 8.46
N PHE A 57 5.38 -5.16 7.29
CA PHE A 57 5.83 -6.29 6.48
C PHE A 57 6.98 -5.84 5.59
N LYS A 58 7.84 -6.78 5.23
CA LYS A 58 8.93 -6.58 4.27
C LYS A 58 8.52 -7.18 2.93
N GLY A 59 8.52 -6.39 1.86
CA GLY A 59 8.05 -6.86 0.56
C GLY A 59 8.59 -6.04 -0.62
N ASN A 60 8.25 -6.48 -1.83
CA ASN A 60 8.56 -5.76 -3.06
C ASN A 60 7.51 -4.65 -3.36
N LEU A 61 7.73 -3.89 -4.43
CA LEU A 61 6.86 -2.78 -4.83
C LEU A 61 5.41 -3.20 -5.09
N LEU A 62 5.18 -4.34 -5.73
CA LEU A 62 3.84 -4.85 -6.07
C LEU A 62 3.11 -5.31 -4.81
N GLN A 63 3.82 -6.01 -3.92
CA GLN A 63 3.32 -6.37 -2.60
C GLN A 63 2.91 -5.11 -1.83
N ALA A 64 3.76 -4.08 -1.79
CA ALA A 64 3.40 -2.84 -1.13
C ALA A 64 2.17 -2.17 -1.73
N GLU A 65 2.08 -2.05 -3.06
CA GLU A 65 0.90 -1.49 -3.73
C GLU A 65 -0.36 -2.32 -3.45
N GLN A 66 -0.30 -3.66 -3.45
CA GLN A 66 -1.44 -4.52 -3.11
C GLN A 66 -1.95 -4.22 -1.68
N PHE A 67 -1.04 -4.10 -0.71
CA PHE A 67 -1.40 -3.71 0.66
C PHE A 67 -2.08 -2.34 0.71
N CYS A 68 -1.57 -1.35 -0.05
CA CYS A 68 -2.17 -0.02 -0.14
C CYS A 68 -3.63 -0.11 -0.62
N ARG A 69 -3.84 -0.84 -1.71
CA ARG A 69 -5.13 -0.96 -2.39
C ARG A 69 -6.16 -1.65 -1.51
N TYR A 70 -5.74 -2.68 -0.76
CA TYR A 70 -6.58 -3.35 0.23
C TYR A 70 -7.19 -2.35 1.23
N HIS A 71 -6.42 -1.36 1.68
CA HIS A 71 -6.88 -0.34 2.63
C HIS A 71 -7.59 0.87 1.99
N GLY A 72 -7.91 0.82 0.70
CA GLY A 72 -8.44 1.96 -0.04
C GLY A 72 -7.45 3.14 -0.05
N MET A 73 -6.16 2.84 -0.08
CA MET A 73 -5.06 3.79 -0.15
C MET A 73 -4.24 3.53 -1.41
N ASN A 74 -3.28 4.41 -1.67
CA ASN A 74 -2.27 4.23 -2.70
C ASN A 74 -0.88 4.30 -2.07
N LEU A 75 0.11 3.65 -2.69
CA LEU A 75 1.49 3.87 -2.30
C LEU A 75 1.85 5.34 -2.60
N VAL A 76 2.65 5.98 -1.74
CA VAL A 76 2.83 7.44 -1.83
C VAL A 76 3.57 7.85 -3.10
N ASN A 77 3.04 8.84 -3.82
CA ASN A 77 3.82 9.69 -4.72
C ASN A 77 4.27 10.92 -3.97
N ILE A 78 5.57 11.20 -3.98
CA ILE A 78 6.10 12.47 -3.45
C ILE A 78 6.22 13.44 -4.63
N GLU A 79 5.32 14.43 -4.67
CA GLU A 79 5.15 15.31 -5.83
C GLU A 79 5.82 16.68 -5.60
N SER A 80 6.26 16.97 -4.37
CA SER A 80 6.93 18.24 -4.04
C SER A 80 7.90 18.13 -2.86
N LYS A 81 8.78 19.14 -2.73
CA LYS A 81 9.70 19.29 -1.60
C LYS A 81 8.96 19.47 -0.27
N GLU A 82 7.84 20.18 -0.29
CA GLU A 82 7.01 20.40 0.90
C GLU A 82 6.36 19.11 1.36
N GLU A 83 5.91 18.25 0.44
CA GLU A 83 5.41 16.91 0.76
C GLU A 83 6.52 16.05 1.37
N HIS A 84 7.68 15.99 0.71
CA HIS A 84 8.87 15.28 1.20
C HIS A 84 9.23 15.68 2.64
N ASN A 85 9.35 16.99 2.91
CA ASN A 85 9.73 17.51 4.22
C ASN A 85 8.71 17.13 5.31
N THR A 86 7.41 17.06 4.99
CA THR A 86 6.42 16.59 5.94
C THR A 86 6.54 15.11 6.21
N LEU A 87 6.71 14.28 5.17
CA LEU A 87 6.86 12.84 5.37
C LEU A 87 8.09 12.55 6.23
N GLN A 88 9.20 13.25 5.98
CA GLN A 88 10.41 13.17 6.79
C GLN A 88 10.15 13.54 8.25
N LYS A 89 9.42 14.64 8.52
CA LYS A 89 9.04 15.02 9.89
C LYS A 89 8.22 13.94 10.57
N ILE A 90 7.21 13.39 9.89
CA ILE A 90 6.37 12.31 10.42
C ILE A 90 7.24 11.10 10.78
N ILE A 91 8.14 10.67 9.88
CA ILE A 91 9.03 9.53 10.11
C ILE A 91 9.90 9.75 11.36
N VAL A 92 10.52 10.93 11.47
CA VAL A 92 11.41 11.28 12.59
C VAL A 92 10.65 11.35 13.92
N GLU A 93 9.51 12.06 13.94
CA GLU A 93 8.73 12.29 15.16
C GLU A 93 8.11 11.00 15.70
N THR A 94 7.66 10.12 14.80
CA THR A 94 6.91 8.92 15.17
C THR A 94 7.79 7.71 15.39
N ARG A 95 9.07 7.79 14.96
CA ARG A 95 9.98 6.63 14.88
C ARG A 95 9.33 5.45 14.16
N SER A 96 8.43 5.74 13.20
CA SER A 96 7.65 4.74 12.46
C SER A 96 8.52 3.82 11.59
N VAL A 97 9.74 4.28 11.32
CA VAL A 97 10.82 3.51 10.71
C VAL A 97 11.99 3.59 11.69
N GLY A 98 12.64 2.46 11.98
CA GLY A 98 13.72 2.41 12.96
C GLY A 98 14.75 3.50 12.70
N ALA A 99 15.01 4.36 13.69
CA ALA A 99 15.88 5.54 13.57
C ALA A 99 17.38 5.22 13.38
N GLY A 100 17.72 4.03 12.87
CA GLY A 100 19.08 3.55 12.65
C GLY A 100 19.19 2.32 11.75
N SER A 101 18.11 1.82 11.16
CA SER A 101 18.16 0.73 10.19
C SER A 101 18.28 1.29 8.77
N ALA A 102 19.00 0.58 7.88
CA ALA A 102 19.11 0.86 6.44
C ALA A 102 17.78 0.58 5.70
N ASP A 103 16.70 1.04 6.31
CA ASP A 103 15.32 0.74 5.99
C ASP A 103 14.83 1.79 5.00
N TYR A 104 14.96 1.46 3.72
CA TYR A 104 14.47 2.29 2.65
C TYR A 104 12.94 2.25 2.60
N MET A 105 12.28 3.36 2.27
CA MET A 105 10.82 3.38 2.07
C MET A 105 10.48 3.35 0.58
N LEU A 106 9.46 2.56 0.21
CA LEU A 106 8.89 2.56 -1.13
C LEU A 106 8.03 3.79 -1.35
N THR A 107 8.16 4.31 -2.55
CA THR A 107 7.23 5.26 -3.13
C THR A 107 6.71 4.67 -4.45
N SER A 108 5.56 5.14 -4.90
CA SER A 108 4.80 4.57 -6.01
C SER A 108 5.34 4.97 -7.37
N PHE A 109 6.53 4.49 -7.72
CA PHE A 109 7.07 4.73 -9.06
C PHE A 109 7.85 3.55 -9.62
N THR A 110 7.97 3.53 -10.94
CA THR A 110 8.86 2.64 -11.68
C THR A 110 9.62 3.41 -12.75
N ARG A 111 10.78 2.90 -13.14
CA ARG A 111 11.54 3.42 -14.28
C ARG A 111 11.10 2.70 -15.55
N ILE A 112 10.67 3.44 -16.56
CA ILE A 112 10.30 2.88 -17.86
C ILE A 112 11.50 2.89 -18.83
N PRO A 113 11.46 2.13 -19.94
CA PRO A 113 12.61 1.97 -20.85
C PRO A 113 13.18 3.26 -21.43
N ASP A 114 12.38 4.32 -21.55
CA ASP A 114 12.83 5.64 -22.02
C ASP A 114 13.62 6.44 -20.95
N GLY A 115 13.84 5.83 -19.79
CA GLY A 115 14.60 6.39 -18.67
C GLY A 115 13.78 7.27 -17.73
N LYS A 116 12.50 7.53 -18.01
CA LYS A 116 11.63 8.33 -17.13
C LYS A 116 11.14 7.53 -15.94
N TYR A 117 10.83 8.24 -14.87
CA TYR A 117 10.16 7.70 -13.70
C TYR A 117 8.66 8.01 -13.78
N VAL A 118 7.83 6.98 -13.69
CA VAL A 118 6.38 7.09 -13.81
C VAL A 118 5.73 6.55 -12.56
N SER A 119 4.71 7.24 -12.09
CA SER A 119 3.94 6.80 -10.94
C SER A 119 3.10 5.57 -11.26
N LEU A 120 3.14 4.54 -10.40
CA LEU A 120 2.26 3.38 -10.55
C LEU A 120 0.81 3.72 -10.23
N THR A 121 0.58 4.67 -9.32
CA THR A 121 -0.77 5.08 -8.91
C THR A 121 -1.46 5.97 -9.94
N SER A 122 -0.75 6.94 -10.52
CA SER A 122 -1.36 7.97 -11.40
C SER A 122 -1.05 7.79 -12.88
N GLY A 123 -0.06 6.96 -13.23
CA GLY A 123 0.45 6.84 -14.60
C GLY A 123 1.19 8.07 -15.12
N LYS A 124 1.34 9.13 -14.32
CA LYS A 124 2.02 10.37 -14.71
C LYS A 124 3.52 10.27 -14.46
N THR A 125 4.30 10.94 -15.30
CA THR A 125 5.73 11.14 -15.08
C THR A 125 5.94 11.91 -13.77
N LEU A 126 6.90 11.47 -12.96
CA LEU A 126 7.28 12.18 -11.75
C LEU A 126 7.97 13.50 -12.09
N THR A 127 7.53 14.57 -11.44
CA THR A 127 8.12 15.92 -11.58
C THR A 127 9.08 16.27 -10.46
N TYR A 128 9.07 15.51 -9.37
CA TYR A 128 9.94 15.69 -8.21
C TYR A 128 10.72 14.41 -7.94
N LEU A 129 12.04 14.54 -7.84
CA LEU A 129 12.96 13.46 -7.52
C LEU A 129 13.97 14.01 -6.50
N ASN A 130 14.12 13.33 -5.37
CA ASN A 130 15.07 13.70 -4.32
C ASN A 130 15.88 12.47 -3.89
N TRP A 131 16.79 12.05 -4.77
CA TRP A 131 17.60 10.86 -4.56
C TRP A 131 18.62 11.06 -3.45
N HIS A 132 18.87 10.00 -2.69
CA HIS A 132 20.05 9.93 -1.83
C HIS A 132 21.31 9.96 -2.71
N LYS A 133 22.45 10.35 -2.11
CA LYS A 133 23.76 10.26 -2.78
C LYS A 133 23.94 8.83 -3.33
N THR A 134 24.41 8.73 -4.58
CA THR A 134 24.59 7.49 -5.37
C THR A 134 23.33 6.76 -5.84
N GLN A 135 22.14 7.34 -5.67
CA GLN A 135 20.89 6.83 -6.28
C GLN A 135 20.47 7.72 -7.46
N PRO A 136 19.76 7.17 -8.47
CA PRO A 136 19.35 5.77 -8.63
C PRO A 136 20.47 4.89 -9.21
N ASN A 137 20.77 3.75 -8.57
CA ASN A 137 21.82 2.81 -9.02
C ASN A 137 21.29 1.54 -9.73
N GLY A 138 19.96 1.36 -9.79
CA GLY A 138 19.33 0.18 -10.38
C GLY A 138 19.35 -1.09 -9.51
N GLY A 139 19.71 -0.97 -8.24
CA GLY A 139 19.73 -2.09 -7.29
C GLY A 139 18.35 -2.55 -6.83
N SER A 140 18.25 -3.84 -6.47
CA SER A 140 17.07 -4.44 -5.83
C SER A 140 17.15 -4.26 -4.31
N GLU A 141 16.96 -3.04 -3.84
CA GLU A 141 16.80 -2.80 -2.40
C GLU A 141 15.44 -3.33 -1.93
N VAL A 142 15.35 -3.72 -0.66
CA VAL A 142 14.08 -4.14 -0.02
C VAL A 142 13.64 -3.03 0.91
N TYR A 143 12.34 -2.75 0.91
CA TYR A 143 11.83 -1.48 1.40
C TYR A 143 10.55 -1.64 2.24
N TRP A 144 10.24 -0.62 3.04
CA TRP A 144 9.03 -0.47 3.87
C TRP A 144 7.99 0.44 3.20
N SER A 145 6.71 0.34 3.56
CA SER A 145 5.65 1.07 2.86
C SER A 145 5.32 2.43 3.50
N THR A 146 5.22 3.47 2.66
CA THR A 146 4.50 4.71 3.00
C THR A 146 3.23 4.79 2.17
N LEU A 147 2.09 4.88 2.82
CA LEU A 147 0.78 4.92 2.18
C LEU A 147 0.21 6.33 2.20
N ARG A 148 -0.57 6.67 1.18
CA ARG A 148 -1.34 7.92 1.07
C ARG A 148 -2.77 7.60 0.67
N ARG A 149 -3.72 8.02 1.48
CA ARG A 149 -5.13 8.16 1.12
C ARG A 149 -5.36 9.58 0.57
N ILE A 150 -6.07 9.67 -0.55
CA ILE A 150 -6.42 10.93 -1.23
C ILE A 150 -7.57 11.61 -0.49
#